data_AF-A0A232EPH4-F1
#
_entry.id   AF-A0A232EPH4-F1
#
_cell.length_a   1.000
_cell.length_b   1.000
_cell.length_c   1.000
_cell.angle_alpha   90.00
_cell.angle_beta   90.00
_cell.angle_gamma   90.00
#
_symmetry.space_group_name_H-M   'P 1'
#
loop_
_entity.id
_entity.type
_entity.pdbx_description
1 polymer ?
#
loop_
_entity_poly.entity_id
_entity_poly.type
_entity_poly.pdbx_seq_one_letter_code
_entity_poly.pdbx_strand_id
1 'polypeptide(L)'
;MQGITQFNGYYGCNWCLHPGYYTLTGRGGSVKYILMDDEVDDRNEADTLRHMRESVASGQPVYGVLKESVLIHLNQFNIISGFVPDSMHLIDLGIAKQYMKYWFDTRNMPYSFTNVEINLIENFLKDLTVPSKLVRYTRSIRDRKYWKAKELQNWVLYYSTIVLLMIPRMRCYAEHWSYLVRAYYILLQNNITREQIHEAHRLMNRFVALTEYYYSRSAMTFNVHRLLHLTQSVVNWGPLYCHSGYGF
;
A
#
# COMPACT_ATOMS: atom_id res chain seq x y z
N MET A 1 9.89 12.38 10.98
CA MET A 1 10.75 13.31 10.21
C MET A 1 10.00 14.58 9.80
N GLN A 2 8.82 14.50 9.18
CA GLN A 2 8.03 15.69 8.79
C GLN A 2 7.25 16.40 9.92
N GLY A 3 7.27 15.88 11.14
CA GLY A 3 6.49 16.47 12.25
C GLY A 3 4.98 16.21 12.18
N ILE A 4 4.53 15.30 11.30
CA ILE A 4 3.13 14.88 11.19
C ILE A 4 2.84 13.71 12.15
N THR A 5 1.60 13.60 12.59
CA THR A 5 1.08 12.47 13.38
C THR A 5 1.28 11.13 12.67
N GLN A 6 1.25 10.04 13.44
CA GLN A 6 1.51 8.71 12.91
C GLN A 6 0.32 8.18 12.10
N PHE A 7 0.50 6.99 11.51
CA PHE A 7 -0.46 6.30 10.64
C PHE A 7 -1.86 6.06 11.27
N ASN A 8 -1.98 6.18 12.59
CA ASN A 8 -3.21 6.03 13.37
C ASN A 8 -3.84 7.36 13.80
N GLY A 9 -3.29 8.50 13.40
CA GLY A 9 -3.82 9.82 13.68
C GLY A 9 -4.73 10.36 12.56
N TYR A 10 -5.60 11.30 12.91
CA TYR A 10 -6.37 12.08 11.94
C TYR A 10 -5.44 12.98 11.13
N TYR A 11 -5.71 13.12 9.84
CA TYR A 11 -4.84 13.85 8.90
C TYR A 11 -3.38 13.33 8.94
N GLY A 12 -3.18 12.04 9.19
CA GLY A 12 -1.84 11.45 9.33
C GLY A 12 -1.11 11.17 8.02
N CYS A 13 -1.72 11.43 6.87
CA CYS A 13 -1.05 11.26 5.59
C CYS A 13 -0.03 12.36 5.33
N ASN A 14 1.14 11.96 4.82
CA ASN A 14 2.24 12.86 4.50
C ASN A 14 2.02 13.67 3.22
N TRP A 15 1.09 13.24 2.36
CA TRP A 15 0.91 13.80 1.02
C TRP A 15 -0.46 14.44 0.79
N CYS A 16 -1.47 14.14 1.60
CA CYS A 16 -2.82 14.75 1.46
C CYS A 16 -3.47 15.04 2.83
N LEU A 17 -4.55 15.81 2.79
CA LEU A 17 -5.33 16.24 3.94
C LEU A 17 -6.49 15.28 4.27
N HIS A 18 -6.34 13.99 3.98
CA HIS A 18 -7.38 13.01 4.28
C HIS A 18 -7.64 12.93 5.81
N PRO A 19 -8.85 13.23 6.31
CA PRO A 19 -9.13 13.40 7.73
C PRO A 19 -8.93 12.10 8.52
N GLY A 20 -9.25 10.95 7.92
CA GLY A 20 -9.23 9.67 8.60
C GLY A 20 -10.52 9.44 9.38
N TYR A 21 -10.91 8.18 9.54
CA TYR A 21 -12.18 7.74 10.08
C TYR A 21 -11.95 6.64 11.10
N TYR A 22 -12.37 6.86 12.34
CA TYR A 22 -12.19 5.87 13.40
C TYR A 22 -13.16 4.70 13.23
N THR A 23 -12.61 3.50 13.05
CA THR A 23 -13.38 2.26 12.91
C THR A 23 -13.17 1.38 14.13
N LEU A 24 -14.25 1.01 14.80
CA LEU A 24 -14.23 0.02 15.89
C LEU A 24 -14.03 -1.39 15.32
N THR A 25 -13.14 -2.16 15.94
CA THR A 25 -12.97 -3.59 15.70
C THR A 25 -13.06 -4.34 17.04
N GLY A 26 -13.32 -5.65 17.02
CA GLY A 26 -13.58 -6.42 18.24
C GLY A 26 -12.46 -6.43 19.31
N ARG A 27 -11.27 -5.89 19.02
CA ARG A 27 -10.14 -5.75 19.96
C ARG A 27 -9.75 -4.29 20.24
N GLY A 28 -10.59 -3.33 19.86
CA GLY A 28 -10.31 -1.88 19.90
C GLY A 28 -10.54 -1.21 18.54
N GLY A 29 -10.47 0.12 18.46
CA GLY A 29 -10.60 0.82 17.19
C GLY A 29 -9.28 1.37 16.65
N SER A 30 -9.29 1.74 15.38
CA SER A 30 -8.16 2.41 14.72
C SER A 30 -8.66 3.35 13.64
N VAL A 31 -7.89 4.40 13.36
CA VAL A 31 -8.16 5.31 12.24
C VAL A 31 -7.91 4.58 10.91
N LYS A 32 -8.86 4.75 9.99
CA LYS A 32 -8.88 4.22 8.62
C LYS A 32 -9.03 5.36 7.63
N TYR A 33 -8.64 5.14 6.40
CA TYR A 33 -8.72 6.13 5.33
C TYR A 33 -9.77 5.64 4.33
N ILE A 34 -11.03 5.70 4.75
CA ILE A 34 -12.19 5.23 3.98
C ILE A 34 -12.42 6.10 2.75
N LEU A 35 -13.19 5.61 1.79
CA LEU A 35 -13.63 6.43 0.67
C LEU A 35 -14.46 7.63 1.17
N MET A 36 -14.18 8.78 0.56
CA MET A 36 -14.93 10.02 0.75
C MET A 36 -15.70 10.36 -0.51
N ASP A 37 -16.85 11.01 -0.33
CA ASP A 37 -17.63 11.56 -1.45
C ASP A 37 -16.96 12.82 -2.02
N ASP A 38 -16.32 13.59 -1.14
CA ASP A 38 -15.58 14.81 -1.50
C ASP A 38 -14.15 14.50 -1.93
N GLU A 39 -13.64 15.31 -2.86
CA GLU A 39 -12.24 15.30 -3.25
C GLU A 39 -11.36 15.70 -2.04
N VAL A 40 -10.25 14.99 -1.88
CA VAL A 40 -9.31 15.23 -0.79
C VAL A 40 -8.15 16.04 -1.32
N ASP A 41 -7.95 17.22 -0.74
CA ASP A 41 -6.84 18.09 -1.11
C ASP A 41 -5.49 17.47 -0.80
N ASP A 42 -4.56 17.62 -1.75
CA ASP A 42 -3.16 17.33 -1.53
C ASP A 42 -2.50 18.37 -0.61
N ARG A 43 -1.52 17.92 0.17
CA ARG A 43 -0.68 18.84 0.94
C ARG A 43 0.25 19.55 -0.02
N ASN A 44 0.40 20.85 0.18
CA ASN A 44 1.48 21.63 -0.40
C ASN A 44 2.42 22.16 0.69
N GLU A 45 3.61 22.57 0.27
CA GLU A 45 4.65 23.05 1.16
C GLU A 45 4.26 24.33 1.89
N ALA A 46 3.71 25.33 1.20
CA ALA A 46 3.35 26.61 1.79
C ALA A 46 2.33 26.45 2.93
N ASP A 47 1.27 25.69 2.69
CA ASP A 47 0.25 25.40 3.70
C ASP A 47 0.81 24.55 4.84
N THR A 48 1.67 23.57 4.54
CA THR A 48 2.27 22.74 5.57
C THR A 48 3.19 23.54 6.50
N LEU A 49 3.97 24.49 5.95
CA LEU A 49 4.77 25.43 6.75
C LEU A 49 3.90 26.35 7.60
N ARG A 50 2.74 26.80 7.08
CA ARG A 50 1.76 27.56 7.87
C ARG A 50 1.20 26.70 9.02
N HIS A 51 0.77 25.47 8.73
CA HIS A 51 0.27 24.54 9.75
C HIS A 51 1.32 24.22 10.82
N MET A 52 2.60 24.14 10.47
CA MET A 52 3.69 24.00 11.45
C MET A 52 3.75 25.18 12.41
N ARG A 53 3.71 26.42 11.90
CA ARG A 53 3.74 27.63 12.73
C ARG A 53 2.50 27.73 13.63
N GLU A 54 1.32 27.45 13.09
CA GLU A 54 0.06 27.45 13.84
C GLU A 54 0.06 26.37 14.93
N SER A 55 0.58 25.18 14.64
CA SER A 55 0.69 24.10 15.63
C SER A 55 1.63 24.46 16.77
N VAL A 56 2.78 25.06 16.48
CA VAL A 56 3.73 25.55 17.50
C VAL A 56 3.11 26.67 18.34
N ALA A 57 2.43 27.64 17.71
CA ALA A 57 1.83 28.77 18.41
C ALA A 57 0.65 28.35 19.31
N SER A 58 -0.17 27.41 18.86
CA SER A 58 -1.35 26.93 19.60
C SER A 58 -1.07 25.80 20.59
N GLY A 59 0.05 25.08 20.42
CA GLY A 59 0.33 23.83 21.13
C GLY A 59 -0.61 22.68 20.75
N GLN A 60 -1.38 22.82 19.67
CA GLN A 60 -2.35 21.83 19.21
C GLN A 60 -2.00 21.29 17.81
N PRO A 61 -2.44 20.07 17.46
CA PRO A 61 -2.31 19.55 16.11
C PRO A 61 -3.10 20.38 15.09
N VAL A 62 -2.48 20.74 13.97
CA VAL A 62 -3.14 21.45 12.85
C VAL A 62 -3.06 20.57 11.61
N TYR A 63 -4.21 20.05 11.16
CA TYR A 63 -4.28 19.05 10.08
C TYR A 63 -3.20 17.96 10.20
N GLY A 64 -3.07 17.38 11.40
CA GLY A 64 -2.12 16.31 11.68
C GLY A 64 -0.66 16.75 11.86
N VAL A 65 -0.32 18.02 11.60
CA VAL A 65 1.00 18.59 11.93
C VAL A 65 1.09 18.82 13.44
N LEU A 66 2.15 18.31 14.07
CA LEU A 66 2.37 18.36 15.52
C LEU A 66 3.53 19.27 15.92
N LYS A 67 4.47 19.50 15.00
CA LYS A 67 5.68 20.28 15.24
C LYS A 67 6.35 20.67 13.94
N GLU A 68 7.20 21.68 14.04
CA GLU A 68 8.12 22.07 12.98
C GLU A 68 9.13 20.95 12.69
N SER A 69 9.37 20.67 11.41
CA SER A 69 10.40 19.73 10.99
C SER A 69 11.70 20.48 10.78
N VAL A 70 12.80 19.98 11.35
CA VAL A 70 14.15 20.52 11.09
C VAL A 70 14.54 20.48 9.61
N LEU A 71 13.88 19.64 8.82
CA LEU A 71 14.18 19.45 7.40
C LEU A 71 13.69 20.62 6.54
N ILE A 72 12.84 21.51 7.05
CA ILE A 72 12.44 22.72 6.32
C ILE A 72 13.59 23.71 6.15
N HIS A 73 14.67 23.55 6.92
CA HIS A 73 15.88 24.37 6.82
C HIS A 73 16.86 23.84 5.79
N LEU A 74 16.61 22.67 5.20
CA LEU A 74 17.44 22.15 4.11
C LEU A 74 17.12 22.92 2.84
N ASN A 75 18.14 23.55 2.27
CA ASN A 75 18.00 24.28 1.02
C ASN A 75 17.52 23.34 -0.09
N GLN A 76 16.55 23.77 -0.89
CA GLN A 76 15.96 23.02 -2.02
C GLN A 76 15.26 21.71 -1.66
N PHE A 77 15.02 21.44 -0.37
CA PHE A 77 14.24 20.27 0.04
C PHE A 77 12.78 20.64 0.25
N ASN A 78 11.89 20.07 -0.56
CA ASN A 78 10.46 20.26 -0.37
C ASN A 78 9.93 19.32 0.73
N ILE A 79 9.29 19.86 1.76
CA ILE A 79 8.86 19.05 2.92
C ILE A 79 7.78 18.00 2.61
N ILE A 80 7.09 18.11 1.47
CA ILE A 80 6.06 17.16 1.03
C ILE A 80 6.60 16.21 -0.04
N SER A 81 7.01 16.73 -1.19
CA SER A 81 7.51 15.92 -2.31
C SER A 81 8.91 15.34 -2.05
N GLY A 82 9.61 15.85 -1.03
CA GLY A 82 10.87 15.34 -0.51
C GLY A 82 10.81 13.92 0.06
N PHE A 83 9.61 13.42 0.35
CA PHE A 83 9.37 12.09 0.92
C PHE A 83 8.69 11.16 -0.07
N VAL A 84 9.05 9.89 0.02
CA VAL A 84 8.57 8.84 -0.88
C VAL A 84 7.88 7.70 -0.11
N PRO A 85 6.79 7.14 -0.66
CA PRO A 85 6.29 5.86 -0.22
C PRO A 85 7.20 4.73 -0.71
N ASP A 86 7.99 4.16 0.20
CA ASP A 86 8.83 2.99 -0.08
C ASP A 86 7.98 1.77 -0.46
N SER A 87 8.11 1.30 -1.70
CA SER A 87 7.33 0.17 -2.25
C SER A 87 7.60 -1.16 -1.54
N MET A 88 8.81 -1.39 -1.02
CA MET A 88 9.15 -2.61 -0.28
C MET A 88 8.34 -2.70 1.02
N HIS A 89 8.32 -1.61 1.79
CA HIS A 89 7.58 -1.56 3.05
C HIS A 89 6.08 -1.45 2.81
N LEU A 90 5.67 -0.67 1.81
CA LEU A 90 4.28 -0.41 1.49
C LEU A 90 3.59 -1.60 0.84
N ILE A 91 4.07 -2.04 -0.33
CA ILE A 91 3.42 -3.08 -1.13
C ILE A 91 3.80 -4.46 -0.61
N ASP A 92 5.09 -4.76 -0.58
CA ASP A 92 5.54 -6.14 -0.34
C ASP A 92 5.32 -6.56 1.12
N LEU A 93 5.75 -5.74 2.09
CA LEU A 93 5.58 -6.04 3.51
C LEU A 93 4.23 -5.60 4.07
N GLY A 94 3.61 -4.57 3.49
CA GLY A 94 2.34 -4.01 3.95
C GLY A 94 1.14 -4.67 3.28
N ILE A 95 0.90 -4.33 2.01
CA ILE A 95 -0.27 -4.78 1.26
C ILE A 95 -0.26 -6.30 1.07
N ALA A 96 0.83 -6.91 0.63
CA ALA A 96 0.85 -8.35 0.39
C ALA A 96 0.51 -9.13 1.66
N LYS A 97 1.11 -8.77 2.81
CA LYS A 97 0.79 -9.40 4.09
C LYS A 97 -0.66 -9.16 4.53
N GLN A 98 -1.19 -7.97 4.32
CA GLN A 98 -2.58 -7.66 4.65
C GLN A 98 -3.55 -8.57 3.87
N TYR A 99 -3.37 -8.72 2.56
CA TYR A 99 -4.26 -9.54 1.72
C TYR A 99 -4.04 -11.02 1.91
N MET A 100 -2.78 -11.47 2.09
CA MET A 100 -2.52 -12.86 2.47
C MET A 100 -3.20 -13.22 3.78
N LYS A 101 -3.26 -12.31 4.76
CA LYS A 101 -4.03 -12.55 5.99
C LYS A 101 -5.52 -12.72 5.70
N TYR A 102 -6.09 -11.87 4.84
CA TYR A 102 -7.50 -12.02 4.45
C TYR A 102 -7.75 -13.36 3.78
N TRP A 103 -6.91 -13.77 2.84
CA TRP A 103 -7.16 -14.99 2.09
C TRP A 103 -6.83 -16.26 2.86
N PHE A 104 -5.77 -16.27 3.67
CA PHE A 104 -5.25 -17.52 4.26
C PHE A 104 -5.43 -17.64 5.78
N ASP A 105 -5.66 -16.53 6.50
CA ASP A 105 -5.69 -16.53 7.97
C ASP A 105 -7.10 -16.30 8.53
N THR A 106 -8.04 -15.82 7.72
CA THR A 106 -9.45 -15.72 8.10
C THR A 106 -10.21 -16.97 7.67
N ARG A 107 -11.38 -17.21 8.27
CA ARG A 107 -12.24 -18.36 7.99
C ARG A 107 -13.66 -17.88 7.75
N ASN A 108 -14.40 -18.62 6.92
CA ASN A 108 -15.81 -18.38 6.64
C ASN A 108 -16.13 -16.97 6.07
N MET A 109 -15.16 -16.29 5.47
CA MET A 109 -15.43 -15.09 4.67
C MET A 109 -15.45 -15.44 3.19
N PRO A 110 -16.20 -14.69 2.36
CA PRO A 110 -16.25 -14.94 0.91
C PRO A 110 -14.87 -14.90 0.23
N TYR A 111 -13.93 -14.11 0.78
CA TYR A 111 -12.55 -13.99 0.33
C TYR A 111 -11.55 -14.94 1.01
N SER A 112 -11.95 -15.74 2.01
CA SER A 112 -11.03 -16.68 2.69
C SER A 112 -10.93 -17.97 1.90
N PHE A 113 -9.75 -18.57 1.79
CA PHE A 113 -9.56 -19.94 1.35
C PHE A 113 -9.93 -20.96 2.44
N THR A 114 -10.44 -22.10 2.02
CA THR A 114 -10.63 -23.30 2.84
C THR A 114 -9.32 -24.08 2.96
N ASN A 115 -9.23 -24.98 3.95
CA ASN A 115 -8.04 -25.85 4.08
C ASN A 115 -7.80 -26.74 2.85
N VAL A 116 -8.87 -27.14 2.14
CA VAL A 116 -8.76 -27.94 0.91
C VAL A 116 -8.11 -27.12 -0.20
N GLU A 117 -8.56 -25.88 -0.41
CA GLU A 117 -7.98 -24.99 -1.41
C GLU A 117 -6.55 -24.59 -1.03
N ILE A 118 -6.25 -24.36 0.25
CA ILE A 118 -4.87 -24.11 0.70
C ILE A 118 -3.95 -25.28 0.37
N ASN A 119 -4.41 -26.53 0.53
CA ASN A 119 -3.63 -27.71 0.15
C ASN A 119 -3.41 -27.79 -1.37
N LEU A 120 -4.43 -27.45 -2.17
CA LEU A 120 -4.30 -27.38 -3.62
C LEU A 120 -3.24 -26.34 -4.03
N ILE A 121 -3.29 -25.15 -3.42
CA ILE A 121 -2.33 -24.06 -3.66
C ILE A 121 -0.92 -24.48 -3.24
N GLU A 122 -0.77 -25.12 -2.09
CA GLU A 122 0.52 -25.60 -1.58
C GLU A 122 1.15 -26.61 -2.55
N ASN A 123 0.36 -27.57 -3.07
CA ASN A 123 0.87 -28.54 -4.02
C ASN A 123 1.26 -27.88 -5.36
N PHE A 124 0.42 -26.96 -5.86
CA PHE A 124 0.74 -26.19 -7.06
C PHE A 124 2.05 -25.40 -6.92
N LEU A 125 2.27 -24.74 -5.79
CA LEU A 125 3.51 -23.98 -5.56
C LEU A 125 4.76 -24.86 -5.41
N LYS A 126 4.61 -26.12 -4.98
CA LYS A 126 5.71 -27.11 -4.95
C LYS A 126 6.12 -27.57 -6.34
N ASP A 127 5.15 -27.74 -7.23
CA ASP A 127 5.38 -28.20 -8.60
C ASP A 127 5.82 -27.07 -9.54
N LEU A 128 5.66 -25.81 -9.12
CA LEU A 128 6.00 -24.65 -9.92
C LEU A 128 7.52 -24.52 -10.10
N THR A 129 7.98 -24.71 -11.33
CA THR A 129 9.37 -24.44 -11.71
C THR A 129 9.53 -22.95 -12.02
N VAL A 130 10.37 -22.26 -11.24
CA VAL A 130 10.61 -20.83 -11.39
C VAL A 130 11.88 -20.57 -12.21
N PRO A 131 11.91 -19.56 -13.10
CA PRO A 131 13.13 -19.19 -13.80
C PRO A 131 14.25 -18.84 -12.81
N SER A 132 15.48 -19.23 -13.12
CA SER A 132 16.66 -19.05 -12.24
C SER A 132 16.91 -17.62 -11.76
N LYS A 133 16.37 -16.61 -12.46
CA LYS A 133 16.43 -15.19 -12.09
C LYS A 133 15.50 -14.80 -10.93
N LEU A 134 14.49 -15.62 -10.58
CA LEU A 134 13.72 -15.45 -9.35
C LEU A 134 14.55 -16.07 -8.22
N VAL A 135 15.38 -15.22 -7.59
CA VAL A 135 16.48 -15.58 -6.66
C VAL A 135 16.07 -16.46 -5.46
N ARG A 136 14.79 -16.76 -5.24
CA ARG A 136 14.34 -17.73 -4.22
C ARG A 136 13.12 -18.49 -4.69
N TYR A 137 13.19 -19.81 -4.60
CA TYR A 137 12.04 -20.70 -4.59
C TYR A 137 11.00 -20.19 -3.61
N THR A 138 9.73 -20.21 -3.99
CA THR A 138 8.64 -19.99 -3.03
C THR A 138 8.69 -21.09 -2.00
N ARG A 139 9.01 -20.72 -0.75
CA ARG A 139 8.77 -21.59 0.39
C ARG A 139 7.28 -21.92 0.47
N SER A 140 6.94 -22.91 1.29
CA SER A 140 5.55 -23.28 1.56
C SER A 140 4.67 -22.05 1.83
N ILE A 141 3.44 -22.04 1.29
CA ILE A 141 2.45 -20.98 1.59
C ILE A 141 2.07 -20.98 3.07
N ARG A 142 2.31 -22.11 3.76
CA ARG A 142 2.13 -22.26 5.20
C ARG A 142 3.14 -21.43 5.99
N ASP A 143 4.31 -21.16 5.43
CA ASP A 143 5.37 -20.33 6.04
C ASP A 143 5.26 -18.84 5.69
N ARG A 144 4.18 -18.42 5.01
CA ARG A 144 3.95 -17.03 4.54
C ARG A 144 4.21 -15.95 5.60
N LYS A 145 3.96 -16.24 6.88
CA LYS A 145 4.20 -15.33 8.00
C LYS A 145 5.69 -14.93 8.11
N TYR A 146 6.58 -15.80 7.67
CA TYR A 146 8.04 -15.65 7.72
C TYR A 146 8.65 -15.23 6.39
N TRP A 147 7.83 -14.97 5.35
CA TRP A 147 8.33 -14.51 4.06
C TRP A 147 8.94 -13.11 4.17
N LYS A 148 10.12 -12.96 3.58
CA LYS A 148 10.84 -11.67 3.49
C LYS A 148 10.29 -10.85 2.32
N ALA A 149 10.66 -9.57 2.26
CA ALA A 149 10.15 -8.64 1.26
C ALA A 149 10.27 -9.17 -0.18
N LYS A 150 11.44 -9.73 -0.56
CA LYS A 150 11.64 -10.26 -1.91
C LYS A 150 10.71 -11.43 -2.26
N GLU A 151 10.40 -12.31 -1.30
CA GLU A 151 9.45 -13.41 -1.51
C GLU A 151 8.03 -12.88 -1.69
N LEU A 152 7.67 -11.84 -0.92
CA LEU A 152 6.38 -11.18 -1.03
C LEU A 152 6.25 -10.38 -2.34
N GLN A 153 7.32 -9.76 -2.82
CA GLN A 153 7.34 -9.13 -4.15
C GLN A 153 7.10 -10.18 -5.24
N ASN A 154 7.77 -11.32 -5.17
CA ASN A 154 7.55 -12.41 -6.13
C ASN A 154 6.11 -12.93 -6.06
N TRP A 155 5.56 -13.05 -4.85
CA TRP A 155 4.15 -13.39 -4.64
C TRP A 155 3.22 -12.41 -5.33
N VAL A 156 3.39 -11.10 -5.11
CA VAL A 156 2.55 -10.06 -5.73
C VAL A 156 2.67 -10.12 -7.25
N LEU A 157 3.88 -10.14 -7.81
CA LEU A 157 4.10 -9.98 -9.25
C LEU A 157 3.84 -11.24 -10.08
N TYR A 158 4.07 -12.44 -9.54
CA TYR A 158 4.10 -13.66 -10.34
C TYR A 158 3.07 -14.72 -9.93
N TYR A 159 2.84 -14.93 -8.63
CA TYR A 159 2.10 -16.13 -8.17
C TYR A 159 0.66 -15.84 -7.78
N SER A 160 0.44 -14.74 -7.07
CA SER A 160 -0.83 -14.41 -6.40
C SER A 160 -2.03 -14.42 -7.34
N THR A 161 -1.96 -13.76 -8.49
CA THR A 161 -3.08 -13.73 -9.45
C THR A 161 -3.41 -15.12 -9.98
N ILE A 162 -2.40 -15.93 -10.29
CA ILE A 162 -2.59 -17.31 -10.77
C ILE A 162 -3.26 -18.13 -9.66
N VAL A 163 -2.73 -18.07 -8.44
CA VAL A 163 -3.26 -18.77 -7.27
C VAL A 163 -4.71 -18.41 -6.99
N LEU A 164 -5.08 -17.12 -7.09
CA LEU A 164 -6.46 -16.69 -6.92
C LEU A 164 -7.36 -17.22 -8.04
N LEU A 165 -6.90 -17.21 -9.30
CA LEU A 165 -7.68 -17.70 -10.45
C LEU A 165 -7.89 -19.21 -10.46
N MET A 166 -7.01 -19.99 -9.81
CA MET A 166 -7.19 -21.44 -9.66
C MET A 166 -8.46 -21.80 -8.88
N ILE A 167 -8.95 -20.90 -8.04
CA ILE A 167 -10.12 -21.12 -7.20
C ILE A 167 -11.31 -20.36 -7.80
N PRO A 168 -12.31 -21.01 -8.43
CA PRO A 168 -13.32 -20.33 -9.23
C PRO A 168 -14.09 -19.22 -8.50
N ARG A 169 -14.43 -19.42 -7.22
CA ARG A 169 -15.13 -18.42 -6.40
C ARG A 169 -14.28 -17.18 -6.08
N MET A 170 -12.96 -17.25 -6.28
CA MET A 170 -12.04 -16.14 -6.02
C MET A 170 -11.84 -15.23 -7.23
N ARG A 171 -12.53 -15.47 -8.34
CA ARG A 171 -12.35 -14.73 -9.60
C ARG A 171 -12.50 -13.21 -9.45
N CYS A 172 -13.50 -12.73 -8.70
CA CYS A 172 -13.67 -11.29 -8.46
C CYS A 172 -12.53 -10.69 -7.61
N TYR A 173 -12.03 -11.43 -6.63
CA TYR A 173 -10.86 -11.02 -5.83
C TYR A 173 -9.56 -11.07 -6.65
N ALA A 174 -9.45 -12.01 -7.59
CA ALA A 174 -8.34 -12.07 -8.54
C ALA A 174 -8.34 -10.86 -9.48
N GLU A 175 -9.51 -10.48 -10.02
CA GLU A 175 -9.64 -9.27 -10.84
C GLU A 175 -9.29 -8.02 -10.03
N HIS A 176 -9.85 -7.89 -8.82
CA HIS A 176 -9.51 -6.80 -7.90
C HIS A 176 -8.00 -6.71 -7.66
N TRP A 177 -7.38 -7.82 -7.28
CA TRP A 177 -5.94 -7.89 -7.01
C TRP A 177 -5.09 -7.57 -8.25
N SER A 178 -5.54 -7.96 -9.45
CA SER A 178 -4.82 -7.72 -10.70
C SER A 178 -4.61 -6.24 -10.99
N TYR A 179 -5.48 -5.35 -10.50
CA TYR A 179 -5.28 -3.90 -10.61
C TYR A 179 -4.00 -3.45 -9.90
N LEU A 180 -3.77 -3.92 -8.67
CA LEU A 180 -2.53 -3.65 -7.93
C LEU A 180 -1.33 -4.27 -8.64
N VAL A 181 -1.43 -5.54 -9.04
CA VAL A 181 -0.30 -6.25 -9.68
C VAL A 181 0.15 -5.54 -10.96
N ARG A 182 -0.81 -5.16 -11.81
CA ARG A 182 -0.52 -4.46 -13.06
C ARG A 182 0.05 -3.07 -12.81
N ALA A 183 -0.52 -2.30 -11.89
CA ALA A 183 0.00 -0.98 -11.53
C ALA A 183 1.42 -1.07 -10.97
N TYR A 184 1.69 -2.02 -10.07
CA TYR A 184 3.01 -2.22 -9.48
C TYR A 184 4.03 -2.64 -10.55
N TYR A 185 3.66 -3.55 -11.46
CA TYR A 185 4.51 -3.94 -12.59
C TYR A 185 4.89 -2.74 -13.46
N ILE A 186 3.92 -1.88 -13.81
CA ILE A 186 4.17 -0.66 -14.59
C ILE A 186 5.16 0.26 -13.88
N LEU A 187 4.94 0.50 -12.58
CA LEU A 187 5.76 1.44 -11.79
C LEU A 187 7.17 0.93 -11.47
N LEU A 188 7.46 -0.35 -11.76
CA LEU A 188 8.79 -0.96 -11.66
C LEU A 188 9.56 -0.98 -12.98
N GLN A 189 8.98 -0.56 -14.11
CA GLN A 189 9.69 -0.60 -15.39
C GLN A 189 10.84 0.42 -15.40
N ASN A 190 11.89 0.12 -16.17
CA ASN A 190 13.04 1.01 -16.34
C ASN A 190 12.67 2.30 -17.10
N ASN A 191 11.74 2.19 -18.05
CA ASN A 191 11.22 3.30 -18.84
C ASN A 191 9.70 3.31 -18.70
N ILE A 192 9.16 4.37 -18.10
CA ILE A 192 7.72 4.51 -17.83
C ILE A 192 7.24 5.77 -18.56
N THR A 193 6.31 5.62 -19.50
CA THR A 193 5.70 6.77 -20.19
C THR A 193 4.65 7.45 -19.32
N ARG A 194 4.27 8.67 -19.68
CA ARG A 194 3.22 9.41 -18.97
C ARG A 194 1.86 8.68 -19.01
N GLU A 195 1.54 8.06 -20.13
CA GLU A 195 0.32 7.28 -20.32
C GLU A 195 0.32 6.04 -19.40
N GLN A 196 1.47 5.38 -19.24
CA GLN A 196 1.64 4.27 -18.31
C GLN A 196 1.48 4.72 -16.85
N ILE A 197 2.01 5.89 -16.47
CA ILE A 197 1.79 6.47 -15.14
C ILE A 197 0.29 6.75 -14.92
N HIS A 198 -0.40 7.34 -15.91
CA HIS A 198 -1.84 7.59 -15.83
C HIS A 198 -2.65 6.27 -15.74
N GLU A 199 -2.23 5.22 -16.44
CA GLU A 199 -2.83 3.89 -16.32
C GLU A 199 -2.64 3.33 -14.91
N ALA A 200 -1.41 3.32 -14.40
CA ALA A 200 -1.12 2.87 -13.04
C ALA A 200 -1.92 3.66 -11.99
N HIS A 201 -2.10 4.96 -12.19
CA HIS A 201 -2.89 5.81 -11.30
C HIS A 201 -4.36 5.37 -11.25
N ARG A 202 -4.98 5.15 -12.42
CA ARG A 202 -6.37 4.65 -12.49
C ARG A 202 -6.51 3.27 -11.86
N LEU A 203 -5.55 2.38 -12.10
CA LEU A 203 -5.53 1.03 -11.53
C LEU A 203 -5.41 1.06 -10.00
N MET A 204 -4.52 1.89 -9.44
CA MET A 204 -4.36 2.05 -7.99
C MET A 204 -5.62 2.62 -7.34
N ASN A 205 -6.22 3.66 -7.92
CA ASN A 205 -7.50 4.21 -7.44
C ASN A 205 -8.60 3.15 -7.45
N ARG A 206 -8.71 2.37 -8.53
CA ARG A 206 -9.70 1.29 -8.64
C ARG A 206 -9.48 0.21 -7.59
N PHE A 207 -8.22 -0.18 -7.35
CA PHE A 207 -7.86 -1.13 -6.30
C PHE A 207 -8.25 -0.63 -4.91
N VAL A 208 -7.91 0.62 -4.57
CA VAL A 208 -8.22 1.24 -3.28
C VAL A 208 -9.73 1.31 -3.08
N ALA A 209 -10.48 1.78 -4.09
CA ALA A 209 -11.93 1.89 -4.00
C ALA A 209 -12.63 0.54 -3.78
N LEU A 210 -12.24 -0.48 -4.55
CA LEU A 210 -12.80 -1.82 -4.40
C LEU A 210 -12.37 -2.53 -3.11
N THR A 211 -11.32 -2.06 -2.43
CA THR A 211 -10.89 -2.64 -1.16
C THR A 211 -11.93 -2.46 -0.07
N GLU A 212 -12.54 -1.27 0.03
CA GLU A 212 -13.61 -1.02 1.00
C GLU A 212 -14.82 -1.92 0.70
N TYR A 213 -15.19 -2.04 -0.58
CA TYR A 213 -16.30 -2.87 -1.03
C TYR A 213 -16.10 -4.36 -0.69
N TYR A 214 -14.94 -4.92 -1.02
CA TYR A 214 -14.69 -6.36 -0.86
C TYR A 214 -14.28 -6.80 0.55
N TYR A 215 -13.62 -5.93 1.31
CA TYR A 215 -12.98 -6.29 2.59
C TYR A 215 -13.44 -5.44 3.79
N SER A 216 -14.42 -4.53 3.60
CA SER A 216 -14.95 -3.55 4.56
C SER A 216 -14.07 -2.33 4.82
N ARG A 217 -14.66 -1.30 5.44
CA ARG A 217 -13.96 -0.10 5.97
C ARG A 217 -12.76 -0.40 6.84
N SER A 218 -12.79 -1.52 7.59
CA SER A 218 -11.66 -1.91 8.45
C SER A 218 -10.39 -2.26 7.66
N ALA A 219 -10.53 -2.60 6.37
CA ALA A 219 -9.44 -2.90 5.45
C ALA A 219 -8.78 -1.65 4.85
N MET A 220 -9.39 -0.46 5.00
CA MET A 220 -8.86 0.81 4.50
C MET A 220 -7.74 1.33 5.40
N THR A 221 -6.65 0.56 5.51
CA THR A 221 -5.47 0.88 6.31
C THR A 221 -4.69 2.04 5.71
N PHE A 222 -3.80 2.62 6.51
CA PHE A 222 -2.86 3.64 6.02
C PHE A 222 -2.04 3.17 4.83
N ASN A 223 -1.65 1.89 4.79
CA ASN A 223 -0.94 1.32 3.64
C ASN A 223 -1.83 1.28 2.39
N VAL A 224 -3.11 0.91 2.51
CA VAL A 224 -4.03 0.95 1.36
C VAL A 224 -4.15 2.38 0.82
N HIS A 225 -4.32 3.37 1.69
CA HIS A 225 -4.38 4.78 1.29
C HIS A 225 -3.10 5.27 0.63
N ARG A 226 -1.92 4.90 1.15
CA ARG A 226 -0.63 5.30 0.59
C ARG A 226 -0.37 4.82 -0.84
N LEU A 227 -1.11 3.82 -1.32
CA LEU A 227 -1.02 3.39 -2.71
C LEU A 227 -1.39 4.51 -3.70
N LEU A 228 -2.28 5.42 -3.30
CA LEU A 228 -2.71 6.57 -4.12
C LEU A 228 -1.54 7.53 -4.42
N HIS A 229 -0.51 7.54 -3.58
CA HIS A 229 0.63 8.45 -3.69
C HIS A 229 1.82 7.88 -4.46
N LEU A 230 1.76 6.61 -4.89
CA LEU A 230 2.87 5.93 -5.57
C LEU A 230 3.16 6.48 -6.97
N THR A 231 2.13 6.85 -7.72
CA THR A 231 2.33 7.38 -9.08
C THR A 231 2.98 8.75 -9.05
N GLN A 232 2.58 9.60 -8.11
CA GLN A 232 3.21 10.90 -7.92
C GLN A 232 4.66 10.76 -7.44
N SER A 233 4.96 9.76 -6.60
CA SER A 233 6.35 9.52 -6.21
C SER A 233 7.22 9.07 -7.39
N VAL A 234 6.67 8.30 -8.33
CA VAL A 234 7.38 7.93 -9.57
C VAL A 234 7.62 9.13 -10.48
N VAL A 235 6.66 10.05 -10.59
CA VAL A 235 6.84 11.31 -11.33
C VAL A 235 7.99 12.13 -10.73
N ASN A 236 8.07 12.19 -9.40
CA ASN A 236 9.04 13.04 -8.70
C ASN A 236 10.45 12.40 -8.60
N TRP A 237 10.53 11.07 -8.43
CA TRP A 237 11.76 10.37 -8.03
C TRP A 237 12.18 9.25 -9.00
N GLY A 238 11.44 9.05 -10.09
CA GLY A 238 11.65 7.96 -11.02
C GLY A 238 11.07 6.62 -10.54
N PRO A 239 11.34 5.53 -11.27
CA PRO A 239 10.78 4.20 -11.00
C PRO A 239 10.91 3.76 -9.54
N LEU A 240 9.97 2.95 -9.05
CA LEU A 240 9.90 2.57 -7.63
C LEU A 240 11.20 1.94 -7.09
N TYR A 241 11.95 1.23 -7.93
CA TYR A 241 13.20 0.60 -7.49
C TYR A 241 14.28 1.63 -7.09
N CYS A 242 14.22 2.87 -7.62
CA CYS A 242 15.19 3.94 -7.33
C CYS A 242 15.13 4.42 -5.88
N HIS A 243 13.99 4.25 -5.22
CA HIS A 243 13.73 4.77 -3.87
C HIS A 243 13.07 3.73 -2.95
N SER A 244 13.24 2.46 -3.30
CA SER A 244 12.82 1.34 -2.46
C SER A 244 13.84 0.98 -1.39
N GLY A 245 13.37 0.46 -0.27
CA GLY A 245 14.20 0.02 0.84
C GLY A 245 15.03 -1.25 0.56
N TYR A 246 14.99 -1.82 -0.65
CA TYR A 246 15.77 -3.02 -0.99
C TYR A 246 17.28 -2.81 -1.00
N GLY A 247 17.74 -1.57 -1.17
CA GLY A 247 19.16 -1.20 -1.20
C GLY A 247 19.79 -0.93 0.17
N PHE A 248 19.00 -0.99 1.25
CA PHE A 248 19.40 -0.70 2.63
C PHE A 248 19.13 -1.90 3.54
#